data_AF-A0A849QH01-F1
#
_entry.id   AF-A0A849QH01-F1
#
_cell.length_a   1.000
_cell.length_b   1.000
_cell.length_c   1.000
_cell.angle_alpha   90.00
_cell.angle_beta   90.00
_cell.angle_gamma   90.00
#
_symmetry.space_group_name_H-M   'P 1'
#
loop_
_entity.id
_entity.type
_entity.pdbx_description
1 polymer ?
#
loop_
_entity_poly.entity_id
_entity_poly.type
_entity_poly.pdbx_seq_one_letter_code
_entity_poly.pdbx_strand_id
1 'polypeptide(L)' 'MSGDHIHLFIQYPPKYSVSFIAKRLKGRTSRILRQEFPELKKWCKKSL' A
#
# COMPACT_ATOMS: atom_id res chain seq x y z
N MET A 1 -3.27 9.45 18.29
CA MET A 1 -2.60 10.12 17.15
C MET A 1 -1.99 9.06 16.25
N SER A 2 -2.80 8.48 15.35
CA SER A 2 -2.35 7.41 14.45
C SER A 2 -3.24 7.39 13.20
N GLY A 3 -3.22 8.47 12.41
CA GLY A 3 -4.02 8.59 11.19
C GLY A 3 -3.30 8.10 9.92
N ASP A 4 -1.97 8.09 9.94
CA ASP A 4 -1.18 8.01 8.71
C ASP A 4 -0.42 6.69 8.51
N HIS A 5 -0.51 5.76 9.47
CA HIS A 5 0.16 4.47 9.39
C HIS A 5 -0.72 3.33 9.90
N ILE A 6 -0.49 2.14 9.33
CA ILE A 6 -1.25 0.92 9.62
C ILE A 6 -0.26 -0.15 10.09
N HIS A 7 -0.58 -0.83 11.19
CA HIS A 7 0.13 -2.03 11.65
C HIS A 7 -0.66 -3.27 11.21
N LEU A 8 0.03 -4.25 10.62
CA LEU A 8 -0.57 -5.49 10.14
C LEU A 8 0.15 -6.67 10.76
N PHE A 9 -0.58 -7.55 11.44
CA PHE A 9 -0.09 -8.85 11.91
C PHE A 9 -0.68 -9.94 11.02
N ILE A 10 0.17 -10.62 10.26
CA ILE A 10 -0.26 -11.57 9.22
C ILE A 10 0.58 -12.84 9.25
N GLN A 11 -0.04 -13.97 8.91
CA GLN A 11 0.65 -15.23 8.67
C GLN A 11 0.89 -15.40 7.16
N TYR A 12 2.09 -15.81 6.77
CA TYR A 12 2.44 -15.98 5.36
C TYR A 12 3.52 -17.05 5.16
N PRO A 13 3.60 -17.74 3.99
CA PRO A 13 4.63 -18.75 3.76
C PRO A 13 6.06 -18.18 3.80
N PRO A 14 7.04 -18.93 4.37
CA PRO A 14 8.39 -18.43 4.63
C PRO A 14 9.23 -18.22 3.37
N LYS A 15 8.84 -18.82 2.23
CA LYS A 15 9.52 -18.66 0.94
C LYS A 15 9.46 -17.23 0.38
N TYR A 16 8.62 -16.37 0.95
CA TYR A 16 8.45 -14.99 0.52
C TYR A 16 9.07 -14.04 1.52
N SER A 17 9.93 -13.14 1.05
CA SER A 17 10.54 -12.13 1.90
C SER A 17 9.52 -11.07 2.35
N VAL A 18 9.78 -10.45 3.50
CA VAL A 18 8.96 -9.35 4.03
C VAL A 18 8.81 -8.23 3.01
N SER A 19 9.89 -7.86 2.31
CA SER A 19 9.88 -6.83 1.27
C SER A 19 8.97 -7.19 0.10
N PHE A 20 8.93 -8.47 -0.30
CA PHE A 20 8.03 -8.95 -1.35
C PHE A 20 6.56 -8.81 -0.92
N ILE A 21 6.24 -9.20 0.32
CA ILE A 21 4.90 -9.08 0.89
C ILE A 21 4.48 -7.62 0.97
N ALA A 22 5.33 -6.76 1.54
CA ALA A 22 5.06 -5.33 1.67
C ALA A 22 4.86 -4.64 0.32
N LYS A 23 5.67 -4.97 -0.70
CA LYS A 23 5.51 -4.45 -2.07
C LYS A 23 4.15 -4.81 -2.65
N ARG A 24 3.72 -6.06 -2.49
CA ARG A 24 2.41 -6.53 -2.97
C ARG A 24 1.26 -5.84 -2.25
N LEU A 25 1.30 -5.78 -0.91
CA LEU A 25 0.28 -5.13 -0.10
C LEU A 25 0.15 -3.66 -0.49
N LYS A 26 1.22 -2.88 -0.35
CA LYS A 26 1.24 -1.43 -0.65
C LYS A 26 0.85 -1.15 -2.11
N GLY A 27 1.40 -1.90 -3.06
CA GLY A 27 1.14 -1.67 -4.48
C GLY A 27 -0.31 -1.95 -4.87
N ARG A 28 -0.86 -3.09 -4.45
CA ARG A 28 -2.24 -3.49 -4.78
C ARG A 28 -3.26 -2.58 -4.11
N THR A 29 -3.13 -2.34 -2.80
CA THR A 29 -4.08 -1.48 -2.08
C THR A 29 -4.02 -0.05 -2.60
N SER A 30 -2.82 0.49 -2.86
CA SER A 30 -2.67 1.82 -3.44
C SER A 30 -3.30 1.95 -4.83
N ARG A 31 -3.26 0.91 -5.66
CA ARG A 31 -3.97 0.89 -6.96
C ARG A 31 -5.48 0.92 -6.75
N ILE A 32 -6.02 0.04 -5.90
CA ILE A 32 -7.47 -0.06 -5.64
C ILE A 32 -8.00 1.26 -5.06
N LEU A 33 -7.32 1.80 -4.04
CA LEU A 33 -7.71 3.07 -3.42
C LEU A 33 -7.77 4.23 -4.43
N ARG A 34 -6.82 4.31 -5.37
CA ARG A 34 -6.87 5.35 -6.42
C ARG A 34 -7.94 5.10 -7.49
N GLN A 35 -8.45 3.88 -7.62
CA GLN A 35 -9.57 3.56 -8.51
C GLN A 35 -10.89 3.93 -7.84
N GLU A 36 -11.04 3.61 -6.56
CA GLU A 36 -12.25 3.89 -5.76
C GLU A 36 -12.37 5.36 -5.36
N PHE A 37 -11.24 6.03 -5.11
CA PHE A 37 -11.16 7.44 -4.68
C PHE A 37 -10.27 8.23 -5.67
N PRO A 38 -10.80 8.65 -6.83
CA PRO A 38 -10.02 9.34 -7.87
C PRO A 38 -9.32 10.62 -7.41
N GLU A 39 -9.86 11.30 -6.39
CA GLU A 39 -9.27 12.48 -5.77
C GLU A 39 -7.89 12.21 -5.16
N LEU A 40 -7.61 10.99 -4.71
CA LEU A 40 -6.30 10.59 -4.17
C LEU A 40 -5.19 10.64 -5.24
N LYS A 41 -5.53 10.64 -6.54
CA LYS A 41 -4.55 10.82 -7.62
C LYS A 41 -3.89 12.20 -7.59
N LYS A 42 -4.56 13.22 -7.04
CA LYS A 42 -4.02 14.59 -6.95
C LYS A 42 -2.85 14.67 -5.96
N TRP A 43 -2.79 13.77 -4.98
CA TRP A 43 -1.79 13.79 -3.90
C TRP A 43 -0.42 13.28 -4.34
N CYS A 44 -0.39 12.34 -5.29
CA CYS A 44 0.85 11.99 -5.98
C CYS A 44 1.17 13.14 -6.94
N LYS A 45 1.96 14.12 -6.49
CA LYS A 45 2.68 15.01 -7.42
C LYS A 45 3.30 14.10 -8.47
N LYS A 46 2.97 14.31 -9.75
CA LYS A 46 3.76 13.71 -10.84
C LYS A 46 5.21 14.04 -10.52
N SER A 47 6.00 13.05 -10.09
CA SER A 47 7.43 13.21 -10.15
C SER A 47 7.74 13.46 -11.63
N LEU A 48 8.50 14.52 -11.87
CA LEU A 48 9.26 14.83 -13.07
C LEU A 48 9.32 13.69 -14.09
#